data_AF-A0A3C8CAY7-F1
#
_entry.id   AF-A0A3C8CAY7-F1
#
_cell.length_a   1.000
_cell.length_b   1.000
_cell.length_c   1.000
_cell.angle_alpha   90.00
_cell.angle_beta   90.00
_cell.angle_gamma   90.00
#
_symmetry.space_group_name_H-M   'P 1'
#
loop_
_entity.id
_entity.type
_entity.pdbx_description
1 polymer ?
#
loop_
_entity_poly.entity_id
_entity_poly.type
_entity_poly.pdbx_seq_one_letter_code
_entity_poly.pdbx_strand_id
1 'polypeptide(L)' 'MVGAKDLRPLMEKYGVTSILDRYHSGLEHTFLWVVETREPHKLEEFAIELGIARFNFLKFVPLRTFEEGVVPYIRELHGL' A
#
# COMPACT_ATOMS: atom_id res chain seq x y z
N MET A 1 4.62 14.75 -15.97
CA MET A 1 3.31 14.25 -15.50
C MET A 1 2.99 12.99 -16.29
N VAL A 2 2.92 11.83 -15.64
CA VAL A 2 2.36 10.63 -16.29
C VAL A 2 0.88 10.94 -16.48
N GLY A 3 0.45 11.20 -17.72
CA GLY A 3 -0.97 11.34 -18.05
C GLY A 3 -1.71 10.10 -17.55
N ALA A 4 -2.99 10.23 -17.18
CA ALA A 4 -3.80 9.20 -16.55
C ALA A 4 -3.83 7.90 -17.37
N LYS A 5 -2.77 7.09 -17.26
CA LYS A 5 -2.69 5.75 -17.79
C LYS A 5 -3.64 4.93 -16.94
N ASP A 6 -4.42 4.12 -17.62
CA ASP A 6 -5.20 3.09 -16.95
C ASP A 6 -4.26 2.18 -16.16
N LEU A 7 -4.39 2.19 -14.84
CA LEU A 7 -3.57 1.38 -13.93
C LEU A 7 -4.08 -0.06 -13.84
N ARG A 8 -5.30 -0.36 -14.32
CA ARG A 8 -5.93 -1.66 -14.16
C ARG A 8 -5.09 -2.83 -14.70
N PRO A 9 -4.48 -2.76 -15.89
CA PRO A 9 -3.65 -3.87 -16.39
C PRO A 9 -2.43 -4.15 -15.51
N LEU A 10 -1.81 -3.08 -14.97
CA LEU A 10 -0.67 -3.20 -14.08
C LEU A 10 -1.09 -3.76 -12.71
N MET A 11 -2.21 -3.28 -12.18
CA MET A 11 -2.79 -3.77 -10.93
C MET A 11 -3.14 -5.27 -11.02
N GLU A 12 -3.79 -5.69 -12.10
CA GLU A 12 -4.12 -7.09 -12.35
C GLU A 12 -2.87 -7.98 -12.45
N LYS A 13 -1.85 -7.55 -13.20
CA LYS A 13 -0.56 -8.26 -13.35
C LYS A 13 0.11 -8.55 -12.00
N TYR A 14 -0.02 -7.64 -11.04
CA TYR A 14 0.66 -7.71 -9.74
C TYR A 14 -0.29 -8.04 -8.57
N GLY A 15 -1.53 -8.46 -8.86
CA GLY A 15 -2.48 -8.90 -7.84
C GLY A 15 -3.00 -7.79 -6.91
N VAL A 16 -2.87 -6.51 -7.31
CA VAL A 16 -3.47 -5.37 -6.61
C VAL A 16 -4.95 -5.30 -7.00
N THR A 17 -5.85 -5.48 -6.04
CA THR A 17 -7.29 -5.52 -6.30
C THR A 17 -7.91 -4.14 -6.29
N SER A 18 -7.41 -3.25 -5.42
CA SER A 18 -7.91 -1.89 -5.31
C SER A 18 -6.82 -0.95 -4.77
N ILE A 19 -6.92 0.34 -5.15
CA ILE A 19 -6.22 1.43 -4.48
C ILE A 19 -7.28 2.14 -3.65
N LEU A 20 -7.18 1.97 -2.33
CA LEU A 20 -8.17 2.50 -1.38
C LEU A 20 -7.95 4.00 -1.13
N ASP A 21 -6.69 4.43 -1.00
CA ASP A 21 -6.36 5.83 -0.73
C ASP A 21 -4.96 6.19 -1.25
N ARG A 22 -4.74 7.49 -1.50
CA ARG A 22 -3.48 8.07 -1.97
C ARG A 22 -3.27 9.45 -1.37
N TYR A 23 -2.15 9.61 -0.68
CA TYR A 23 -1.65 10.90 -0.22
C TYR A 23 -0.29 11.19 -0.87
N HIS A 24 -0.13 12.41 -1.39
CA HIS A 24 1.11 12.90 -1.99
C HIS A 24 1.44 14.27 -1.41
N SER A 25 2.61 14.40 -0.78
CA SER A 25 3.12 15.68 -0.29
C SER A 25 4.49 15.95 -0.89
N GLY A 26 4.55 16.97 -1.76
CA GLY A 26 5.81 17.43 -2.34
C GLY A 26 6.72 18.12 -1.33
N LEU A 27 6.15 18.73 -0.27
CA LEU A 27 6.92 19.38 0.80
C LEU A 27 7.54 18.35 1.77
N GLU A 28 6.81 17.27 2.05
CA GLU A 28 7.29 16.20 2.93
C GLU A 28 8.02 15.10 2.15
N HIS A 29 8.16 15.24 0.84
CA HIS A 29 8.74 14.23 -0.06
C HIS A 29 8.17 12.82 0.18
N THR A 30 6.87 12.75 0.49
CA THR A 30 6.21 11.52 0.96
C THR A 30 5.04 11.14 0.07
N PHE A 31 4.99 9.84 -0.27
CA PHE A 31 3.92 9.21 -1.04
C PHE A 31 3.37 8.05 -0.20
N LEU A 32 2.11 8.15 0.22
CA LEU A 32 1.46 7.12 1.03
C LEU A 32 0.25 6.57 0.30
N TRP A 33 0.29 5.28 -0.05
CA TRP A 33 -0.79 4.59 -0.75
C TRP A 33 -1.32 3.47 0.13
N VAL A 34 -2.64 3.37 0.19
CA VAL A 34 -3.33 2.23 0.80
C VAL A 34 -3.86 1.37 -0.33
N VAL A 35 -3.41 0.12 -0.39
CA VAL A 35 -3.77 -0.83 -1.45
C VAL A 35 -4.28 -2.12 -0.85
N GLU A 36 -5.28 -2.72 -1.50
CA GLU A 36 -5.62 -4.12 -1.26
C GLU A 36 -4.92 -4.98 -2.30
N THR A 37 -4.36 -6.10 -1.86
CA THR A 37 -3.66 -7.04 -2.74
C THR A 37 -3.82 -8.46 -2.24
N ARG A 38 -3.87 -9.41 -3.17
CA ARG A 38 -3.80 -10.84 -2.89
C ARG A 38 -2.37 -11.38 -2.94
N GLU A 39 -1.44 -10.57 -3.45
CA GLU A 39 -0.06 -10.98 -3.73
C GLU A 39 0.93 -9.93 -3.17
N PRO A 40 1.02 -9.77 -1.84
CA PRO A 40 1.79 -8.69 -1.21
C PRO A 40 3.29 -8.75 -1.53
N HIS A 41 3.83 -9.95 -1.83
CA HIS A 41 5.22 -10.15 -2.22
C HIS A 41 5.57 -9.51 -3.58
N LYS A 42 4.58 -9.13 -4.39
CA LYS A 42 4.76 -8.49 -5.70
C LYS A 42 4.69 -6.96 -5.68
N LEU A 43 4.38 -6.35 -4.53
CA LEU A 43 4.16 -4.90 -4.45
C LEU A 43 5.42 -4.08 -4.76
N GLU A 44 6.62 -4.62 -4.50
CA GLU A 44 7.87 -3.96 -4.86
C GLU A 44 8.03 -3.87 -6.38
N GLU A 45 7.83 -4.98 -7.09
CA GLU A 45 7.88 -5.02 -8.56
C GLU A 45 6.81 -4.10 -9.18
N PHE A 46 5.60 -4.09 -8.61
CA PHE A 46 4.53 -3.16 -8.98
C PHE A 46 4.99 -1.69 -8.87
N ALA A 47 5.61 -1.31 -7.75
CA ALA A 47 6.09 0.04 -7.51
C ALA A 47 7.26 0.43 -8.43
N ILE A 48 8.12 -0.53 -8.78
CA ILE A 48 9.21 -0.35 -9.75
C ILE A 48 8.65 -0.10 -11.15
N GLU A 49 7.76 -0.96 -11.64
CA GLU A 49 7.19 -0.85 -13.00
C GLU A 49 6.28 0.37 -13.15
N LEU A 50 5.58 0.75 -12.08
CA LEU A 50 4.82 2.01 -12.03
C LEU A 50 5.73 3.25 -12.07
N GLY A 51 7.02 3.10 -11.75
CA GLY A 51 8.03 4.16 -11.78
C GLY A 51 8.09 5.00 -10.51
N ILE A 52 7.28 4.69 -9.49
CA ILE A 52 7.29 5.42 -8.20
C ILE A 52 8.52 5.07 -7.36
N ALA A 53 9.06 3.86 -7.52
CA ALA A 53 10.28 3.43 -6.82
C ALA A 53 11.52 4.24 -7.22
N ARG A 54 11.53 4.84 -8.42
CA ARG A 54 12.68 5.61 -8.92
C ARG A 54 13.02 6.82 -8.04
N PHE A 55 12.02 7.39 -7.37
CA PHE A 55 12.15 8.64 -6.62
C PHE A 55 11.94 8.47 -5.11
N ASN A 56 11.60 7.26 -4.66
CA ASN A 56 11.17 7.02 -3.28
C ASN A 56 11.84 5.77 -2.69
N PHE A 57 12.18 5.83 -1.41
CA PHE A 57 12.43 4.61 -0.65
C PHE A 57 11.08 3.93 -0.36
N LEU A 58 10.98 2.65 -0.70
CA LEU A 58 9.76 1.88 -0.50
C LEU A 58 9.74 1.25 0.90
N LYS A 59 8.60 1.35 1.57
CA LYS A 59 8.31 0.63 2.81
C LYS A 59 6.89 0.11 2.75
N PHE A 60 6.72 -1.18 2.99
CA PHE A 60 5.41 -1.83 3.03
C PHE A 60 5.06 -2.15 4.48
N VAL A 61 3.85 -1.77 4.89
CA VAL A 61 3.32 -2.04 6.23
C VAL A 61 1.99 -2.76 6.06
N PRO A 62 1.88 -4.03 6.47
CA PRO A 62 0.60 -4.74 6.49
C PRO A 62 -0.38 -4.01 7.41
N LEU A 63 -1.57 -3.72 6.90
CA LEU A 63 -2.65 -3.16 7.69
C LEU A 63 -3.58 -4.29 8.15
N ARG A 64 -4.04 -4.18 9.40
CA ARG A 64 -5.03 -5.09 10.00
C ARG A 64 -6.19 -4.25 10.52
N THR A 65 -7.40 -4.81 10.52
CA THR A 65 -8.56 -4.12 11.09
C THR A 65 -8.42 -4.05 12.61
N PHE A 66 -9.04 -3.02 13.21
CA PHE A 66 -9.04 -2.86 14.66
C PHE A 66 -9.77 -4.01 15.35
N GLU A 67 -10.84 -4.50 14.73
CA GLU A 67 -11.73 -5.55 15.26
C GLU A 67 -11.03 -6.91 15.32
N GLU A 68 -10.31 -7.30 14.27
CA GLU A 68 -9.68 -8.62 14.21
C GLU A 68 -8.33 -8.66 14.91
N GLY A 69 -7.62 -7.53 15.00
CA GLY A 69 -6.21 -7.53 15.39
C GLY A 69 -5.88 -6.68 16.59
N VAL A 70 -6.22 -5.39 16.55
CA VAL A 70 -5.66 -4.43 17.51
C VAL A 70 -6.36 -4.52 18.87
N VAL A 71 -7.69 -4.49 18.90
CA VAL A 71 -8.44 -4.53 20.16
C VAL A 71 -8.26 -5.87 20.90
N PRO A 72 -8.38 -7.04 20.24
CA PRO A 72 -8.12 -8.32 20.90
C PRO A 72 -6.69 -8.43 21.44
N TYR A 73 -5.69 -8.04 20.65
CA TYR A 73 -4.27 -8.07 21.06
C TYR A 73 -3.98 -7.17 22.26
N ILE A 74 -4.53 -5.94 22.28
CA ILE A 74 -4.35 -5.01 23.40
C ILE A 74 -5.05 -5.54 24.66
N ARG A 75 -6.23 -6.15 24.53
CA ARG A 75 -6.92 -6.81 25.64
C ARG A 75 -6.08 -7.94 26.23
N GLU A 76 -5.52 -8.80 25.38
CA GLU A 76 -4.62 -9.88 25.79
C GLU A 76 -3.37 -9.34 26.51
N LEU A 77 -2.69 -8.34 25.93
CA LEU A 77 -1.47 -7.77 26.48
C LEU A 77 -1.67 -7.13 27.87
N HIS A 78 -2.84 -6.54 28.11
CA HIS A 78 -3.17 -5.83 29.36
C HIS A 78 -4.06 -6.63 30.32
N GLY A 79 -4.46 -7.86 29.97
CA GLY A 79 -5.34 -8.69 30.80
C GLY A 79 -6.74 -8.11 31.02
N LEU A 80 -7.30 -7.47 29.99
CA LEU A 80 -8.63 -6.82 30.01
C LEU A 80 -9.73 -7.70 29.41
#